data_AF-A0A1H9ZW72-F1
#
_entry.id   AF-A0A1H9ZW72-F1
#
_cell.length_a   1.000
_cell.length_b   1.000
_cell.length_c   1.000
_cell.angle_alpha   90.00
_cell.angle_beta   90.00
_cell.angle_gamma   90.00
#
_symmetry.space_group_name_H-M   'P 1'
#
loop_
_entity.id
_entity.type
_entity.pdbx_description
1 polymer ?
#
loop_
_entity_poly.entity_id
_entity_poly.type
_entity_poly.pdbx_seq_one_letter_code
_entity_poly.pdbx_strand_id
1 'polypeptide(L)'
;MINYFIRSLFRYFVQYQGHVMGVKMQAQMRRDMFEHIEKLPYSFFDKNDTGKIMSRMTNDLIDISEFAHHGPENLIISGVSVLVAFIYLGTINCLQ
;
A
#
# COMPACT_ATOMS: atom_id res chain seq x y z
N MET A 1 -24.31 -14.89 13.43
CA MET A 1 -23.38 -14.64 14.57
C MET A 1 -21.99 -15.23 14.31
N ILE A 2 -21.84 -16.55 14.13
CA ILE A 2 -20.53 -17.22 14.00
C ILE A 2 -19.65 -16.68 12.84
N ASN A 3 -20.22 -16.47 11.66
CA ASN A 3 -19.52 -15.95 10.48
C ASN A 3 -18.99 -14.52 10.69
N TYR A 4 -19.74 -13.67 11.40
CA TYR A 4 -19.30 -12.31 11.71
C TYR A 4 -18.11 -12.30 12.66
N PHE A 5 -18.10 -13.21 13.63
CA PHE A 5 -17.01 -13.35 14.58
C PHE A 5 -15.71 -13.81 13.88
N ILE A 6 -15.80 -14.84 13.02
CA ILE A 6 -14.67 -15.32 12.22
C ILE A 6 -14.12 -14.22 11.31
N ARG A 7 -15.00 -13.50 10.60
CA ARG A 7 -14.61 -12.39 9.73
C ARG A 7 -13.96 -11.24 10.51
N SER A 8 -14.43 -10.96 11.73
CA SER A 8 -13.86 -9.92 12.59
C SER A 8 -12.43 -10.28 13.01
N LEU A 9 -12.23 -11.52 13.45
CA LEU A 9 -10.93 -12.03 13.89
C LEU A 9 -9.89 -12.02 12.75
N PHE A 10 -10.28 -12.52 11.58
CA PHE A 10 -9.41 -12.51 10.39
C PHE A 10 -9.03 -11.09 9.97
N ARG A 11 -9.99 -10.17 9.94
CA ARG A 11 -9.70 -8.76 9.59
C ARG A 11 -8.77 -8.11 10.59
N TYR A 12 -8.96 -8.35 11.88
CA TYR A 12 -8.08 -7.81 12.91
C TYR A 12 -6.63 -8.29 12.72
N PHE A 13 -6.44 -9.58 12.45
CA PHE A 13 -5.11 -10.14 12.19
C PHE A 13 -4.46 -9.55 10.93
N VAL A 14 -5.19 -9.51 9.81
CA VAL A 14 -4.69 -8.94 8.55
C VAL A 14 -4.34 -7.45 8.72
N GLN A 15 -5.19 -6.68 9.40
CA GLN A 15 -4.97 -5.26 9.62
C GLN A 15 -3.75 -5.00 10.52
N TYR A 16 -3.55 -5.81 11.55
CA TYR A 16 -2.35 -5.71 12.39
C TYR A 16 -1.08 -6.00 11.59
N GLN A 17 -1.06 -7.10 10.83
CA GLN A 17 0.08 -7.42 9.95
C GLN A 17 0.32 -6.32 8.91
N GLY A 18 -0.76 -5.75 8.36
CA GLY A 18 -0.69 -4.68 7.39
C GLY A 18 -0.05 -3.41 7.95
N HIS A 19 -0.45 -2.96 9.14
CA HIS A 19 0.18 -1.81 9.80
C HIS A 19 1.67 -2.03 10.07
N VAL A 20 2.04 -3.20 10.59
CA VAL A 20 3.45 -3.52 10.87
C VAL A 20 4.27 -3.58 9.58
N MET A 21 3.71 -4.14 8.50
CA MET A 21 4.34 -4.15 7.19
C MET A 21 4.51 -2.72 6.65
N GLY A 22 3.46 -1.90 6.70
CA GLY A 22 3.48 -0.52 6.21
C GLY A 22 4.57 0.32 6.87
N VAL A 23 4.69 0.25 8.20
CA VAL A 23 5.75 0.95 8.95
C VAL A 23 7.14 0.45 8.56
N LYS A 24 7.33 -0.86 8.42
CA LYS A 24 8.62 -1.44 8.01
C LYS A 24 9.01 -1.01 6.60
N MET A 25 8.06 -1.02 5.67
CA MET A 25 8.26 -0.60 4.29
C MET A 25 8.65 0.87 4.22
N GLN A 26 7.94 1.74 4.93
CA GLN A 26 8.26 3.16 5.03
C GLN A 26 9.68 3.39 5.60
N ALA A 27 10.05 2.67 6.66
CA ALA A 27 11.38 2.77 7.27
C ALA A 27 12.49 2.34 6.29
N GLN A 28 12.26 1.26 5.55
CA GLN A 28 13.19 0.79 4.52
C GLN A 28 13.34 1.80 3.39
N MET A 29 12.23 2.31 2.83
CA MET A 29 12.29 3.31 1.75
C MET A 29 13.02 4.60 2.19
N ARG A 30 12.78 5.06 3.42
CA ARG A 30 13.50 6.23 3.96
C ARG A 30 15.00 5.98 4.06
N ARG A 31 15.42 4.80 4.53
CA ARG A 31 16.83 4.43 4.60
C ARG A 31 17.46 4.37 3.21
N ASP A 32 16.81 3.70 2.26
CA ASP A 32 17.34 3.50 0.92
C ASP A 32 17.44 4.84 0.15
N MET A 33 16.47 5.74 0.32
CA MET A 33 16.52 7.11 -0.22
C MET A 33 17.63 7.94 0.43
N PHE A 34 17.79 7.84 1.75
CA PHE A 34 18.86 8.55 2.45
C PHE A 34 20.24 8.13 1.97
N GLU A 35 20.48 6.81 1.87
CA GLU A 35 21.75 6.27 1.34
C GLU A 35 22.02 6.71 -0.10
N HIS A 36 20.97 6.87 -0.91
CA HIS A 36 21.10 7.39 -2.27
C HIS A 36 21.48 8.87 -2.28
N ILE A 37 20.81 9.69 -1.45
CA ILE A 37 21.05 11.14 -1.37
C ILE A 37 22.48 11.42 -0.89
N GLU A 38 23.00 10.67 0.08
CA GLU A 38 24.36 10.86 0.58
C GLU A 38 25.45 10.64 -0.49
N LYS A 39 25.16 9.87 -1.54
CA LYS A 39 26.10 9.58 -2.65
C LYS A 39 26.06 10.65 -3.75
N LEU A 40 25.16 11.63 -3.68
CA LEU A 40 25.02 12.66 -4.72
C LEU A 40 26.13 13.72 -4.63
N PRO A 41 26.57 14.28 -5.77
CA PRO A 41 27.62 15.31 -5.79
C PRO A 41 27.09 16.64 -5.25
N TYR A 42 27.97 17.47 -4.66
CA TYR A 42 27.62 18.79 -4.12
C TYR A 42 26.86 19.70 -5.10
N SER A 43 27.19 19.65 -6.40
CA SER A 43 26.47 20.42 -7.44
C SER A 43 24.97 20.09 -7.53
N PHE A 44 24.56 18.90 -7.11
CA PHE A 44 23.14 18.55 -7.02
C PHE A 44 22.44 19.37 -5.93
N PHE A 45 23.07 19.53 -4.77
CA PHE A 45 22.54 20.30 -3.64
C PHE A 45 22.61 21.81 -3.88
N ASP A 46 23.52 22.29 -4.71
CA ASP A 46 23.55 23.71 -5.11
C ASP A 46 22.36 24.09 -6.01
N LYS A 47 21.82 23.11 -6.75
CA LYS A 47 20.70 23.31 -7.70
C LYS A 47 19.34 22.92 -7.12
N ASN A 48 19.32 22.20 -6.00
CA ASN A 48 18.10 21.66 -5.41
C ASN A 48 18.06 21.97 -3.91
N ASP A 49 16.98 22.59 -3.45
CA ASP A 49 16.79 22.88 -2.04
C ASP A 49 16.78 21.61 -1.18
N THR A 50 17.78 21.46 -0.31
CA THR A 50 17.90 20.34 0.63
C THR A 50 16.64 20.16 1.47
N GLY A 51 16.00 21.26 1.90
CA GLY A 51 14.73 21.19 2.63
C GLY A 51 13.58 20.57 1.82
N LYS A 52 13.53 20.85 0.51
CA LYS A 52 12.53 20.28 -0.40
C LYS A 52 12.80 18.79 -0.65
N ILE A 53 14.07 18.40 -0.78
CA ILE A 53 14.47 16.99 -0.89
C ILE A 53 14.05 16.22 0.36
N MET A 54 14.37 16.73 1.55
CA MET A 54 14.01 16.09 2.82
C MET A 54 12.49 16.01 2.99
N SER A 55 11.76 17.08 2.67
CA SER A 55 10.28 17.11 2.73
C SER A 55 9.65 16.05 1.83
N ARG A 56 10.12 15.92 0.59
CA ARG A 56 9.64 14.88 -0.35
C ARG A 56 9.99 13.48 0.12
N MET A 57 11.21 13.28 0.62
CA MET A 57 11.63 12.01 1.18
C MET A 57 10.73 11.61 2.38
N THR A 58 10.27 12.55 3.19
CA THR A 58 9.41 12.21 4.33
C THR A 58 7.94 12.07 3.96
N ASN A 59 7.39 13.00 3.17
CA ASN A 59 5.97 13.12 2.88
C ASN A 59 5.57 12.20 1.72
N ASP A 60 6.24 12.32 0.58
CA ASP A 60 5.89 11.52 -0.60
C ASP A 60 6.11 10.02 -0.34
N LEU A 61 7.13 9.64 0.45
CA LEU A 61 7.32 8.23 0.82
C LEU A 61 6.23 7.67 1.73
N ILE A 62 5.52 8.50 2.52
CA ILE A 62 4.35 8.05 3.29
C ILE A 62 3.25 7.65 2.31
N ASP A 63 2.91 8.55 1.40
CA ASP A 63 1.83 8.35 0.43
C ASP A 63 2.14 7.15 -0.48
N ILE A 64 3.39 7.02 -0.93
CA ILE A 64 3.85 5.86 -1.71
C ILE A 64 3.77 4.58 -0.89
N SER A 65 4.13 4.61 0.40
CA SER A 65 4.06 3.43 1.26
C SER A 65 2.62 2.96 1.48
N GLU A 66 1.71 3.91 1.71
CA GLU A 66 0.30 3.61 1.92
C GLU A 66 -0.33 3.06 0.64
N PHE A 67 -0.01 3.66 -0.51
CA PHE A 67 -0.45 3.16 -1.81
C PHE A 67 0.14 1.79 -2.15
N ALA A 68 1.44 1.56 -1.91
CA ALA A 68 2.08 0.28 -2.20
C ALA A 68 1.55 -0.85 -1.31
N HIS A 69 1.09 -0.53 -0.10
CA HIS A 69 0.48 -1.49 0.81
C HIS A 69 -0.98 -1.81 0.42
N HIS A 70 -1.81 -0.79 0.22
CA HIS A 70 -3.24 -0.97 -0.05
C HIS A 70 -3.59 -1.20 -1.53
N GLY A 71 -2.77 -0.72 -2.46
CA GLY A 71 -3.00 -0.83 -3.89
C GLY A 71 -3.15 -2.29 -4.36
N PRO A 72 -2.19 -3.18 -4.08
CA PRO A 72 -2.28 -4.58 -4.45
C PRO A 72 -3.47 -5.29 -3.78
N GLU A 73 -3.69 -5.03 -2.49
CA GLU A 73 -4.81 -5.60 -1.73
C GLU A 73 -6.15 -5.21 -2.37
N ASN A 74 -6.37 -3.92 -2.61
CA ASN A 74 -7.61 -3.42 -3.19
C ASN A 74 -7.83 -3.90 -4.63
N LEU A 75 -6.78 -3.98 -5.44
CA LEU A 75 -6.88 -4.48 -6.81
C LEU A 75 -7.34 -5.94 -6.85
N ILE A 76 -6.78 -6.78 -5.98
CA ILE A 76 -7.16 -8.19 -5.90
C ILE A 76 -8.60 -8.33 -5.40
N ILE A 77 -8.95 -7.68 -4.28
CA ILE A 77 -10.30 -7.76 -3.70
C ILE A 77 -11.35 -7.27 -4.70
N SER A 78 -11.11 -6.13 -5.35
CA SER A 78 -12.05 -5.55 -6.30
C SER A 78 -12.18 -6.42 -7.55
N GLY A 79 -11.05 -6.92 -8.09
CA GLY A 79 -11.06 -7.81 -9.25
C GLY A 79 -11.84 -9.10 -8.99
N VAL A 80 -11.56 -9.78 -7.87
CA VAL A 80 -12.29 -10.99 -7.47
C VAL A 80 -13.78 -10.69 -7.24
N SER A 81 -14.10 -9.57 -6.59
CA SER A 81 -15.50 -9.20 -6.33
C SER A 81 -16.29 -8.97 -7.61
N VAL A 82 -15.71 -8.28 -8.60
CA VAL A 82 -16.32 -8.05 -9.91
C VAL A 82 -16.53 -9.38 -10.65
N LEU A 83 -15.51 -10.25 -10.67
CA LEU A 83 -15.62 -11.57 -11.32
C LEU A 83 -16.70 -12.45 -10.68
N VAL A 84 -16.74 -12.52 -9.34
CA VAL A 84 -17.73 -13.29 -8.60
C VAL A 84 -19.15 -12.77 -8.86
N ALA A 85 -19.34 -11.44 -8.85
CA ALA A 85 -20.63 -10.83 -9.14
C ALA A 85 -21.10 -11.13 -10.57
N PHE A 86 -20.18 -11.05 -11.55
CA PHE A 86 -20.49 -11.34 -12.95
C PHE A 86 -20.90 -12.81 -13.17
N ILE A 87 -20.16 -13.76 -12.59
CA ILE A 87 -20.49 -15.20 -12.66
C ILE A 87 -21.84 -15.48 -12.00
N TYR A 88 -22.09 -14.89 -10.84
CA TYR A 88 -23.34 -15.06 -10.10
C TYR A 88 -24.55 -14.59 -10.92
N LEU A 89 -24.48 -13.39 -11.51
CA LEU A 89 -25.53 -12.87 -12.38
C LEU A 89 -25.72 -13.71 -13.64
N GLY A 90 -24.62 -14.17 -14.27
CA GLY A 90 -24.68 -15.04 -15.44
C GLY A 90 -25.32 -16.40 -15.17
N THR A 91 -25.06 -16.97 -13.99
CA THR A 91 -25.66 -18.26 -13.59
C THR A 91 -27.17 -18.13 -13.41
N ILE A 92 -27.65 -17.04 -12.79
CA ILE A 92 -29.09 -16.80 -12.60
C ILE A 92 -29.80 -16.64 -13.95
N ASN A 93 -29.24 -15.83 -14.86
CA ASN A 93 -29.85 -15.58 -16.16
C ASN A 93 -29.83 -16.79 -17.10
N CYS A 94 -28.93 -17.75 -16.88
CA CYS A 94 -28.87 -18.98 -17.67
C CYS A 94 -29.77 -20.10 -17.11
N LEU A 95 -30.14 -20.03 -15.83
CA LEU A 95 -30.98 -21.03 -15.15
C LEU A 95 -32.49 -20.75 -15.29
N GLN A 96 -32.89 -19.58 -15.79
CA GLN A 96 -34.27 -19.15 -16.02
C GLN A 96 -34.60 -19.13 -17.52
#